data_AF-A0A9E1PS18-F1
#
_entry.id   AF-A0A9E1PS18-F1
#
_cell.length_a   1.000
_cell.length_b   1.000
_cell.length_c   1.000
_cell.angle_alpha   90.00
_cell.angle_beta   90.00
_cell.angle_gamma   90.00
#
_symmetry.space_group_name_H-M   'P 1'
#
loop_
_entity.id
_entity.type
_entity.pdbx_description
1 polymer ?
#
loop_
_entity_poly.entity_id
_entity_poly.type
_entity_poly.pdbx_seq_one_letter_code
_entity_poly.pdbx_strand_id
1 'polypeptide(L)'
;TAKKKGKTTWRCKECHGWDYRGVDGAYGDTSNSHHTGLKGIRGAAGMDPAKIVASLKSATHGYTSDMMTDMEFNNLAMFVSKGQVDMSKIIDGKMIKGDKVRGKNLYSTICAGCHGDDGKKIKDMPPLGEVAKANPWETIHKIRNGQPGEKMPALRALPLDVSVDIAAHSQTLPE
;
A
#
# COMPACT_ATOMS: atom_id res chain seq x y z
N THR A 1 -22.62 -0.19 8.56
CA THR A 1 -21.22 0.27 8.41
C THR A 1 -20.49 0.11 9.73
N ALA A 2 -19.42 -0.66 9.77
CA ALA A 2 -18.63 -0.85 10.99
C ALA A 2 -17.96 0.48 11.37
N LYS A 3 -18.34 1.07 12.52
CA LYS A 3 -17.73 2.30 13.03
C LYS A 3 -16.44 1.95 13.78
N LYS A 4 -15.28 2.27 13.21
CA LYS A 4 -13.98 2.15 13.90
C LYS A 4 -13.66 3.42 14.69
N LYS A 5 -12.94 3.29 15.81
CA LYS A 5 -12.41 4.38 16.64
C LYS A 5 -10.90 4.22 16.78
N GLY A 6 -10.14 5.31 16.78
CA GLY A 6 -8.69 5.29 17.03
C GLY A 6 -7.90 6.25 16.14
N LYS A 7 -6.62 6.43 16.45
CA LYS A 7 -5.74 7.44 15.81
C LYS A 7 -5.41 7.14 14.33
N THR A 8 -5.77 5.98 13.80
CA THR A 8 -5.40 5.55 12.44
C THR A 8 -6.60 5.27 11.55
N THR A 9 -7.83 5.44 12.05
CA THR A 9 -9.06 5.10 11.32
C THR A 9 -9.35 6.02 10.14
N TRP A 10 -8.67 7.17 10.07
CA TRP A 10 -8.77 8.15 8.99
C TRP A 10 -7.86 7.82 7.79
N ARG A 11 -6.98 6.83 7.90
CA ARG A 11 -6.06 6.49 6.79
C ARG A 11 -6.86 5.94 5.62
N CYS A 12 -6.60 6.44 4.41
CA CYS A 12 -7.32 6.07 3.18
C CYS A 12 -7.48 4.55 3.01
N LYS A 13 -6.44 3.78 3.35
CA LYS A 13 -6.44 2.32 3.26
C LYS A 13 -7.51 1.65 4.11
N GLU A 14 -7.97 2.27 5.21
CA GLU A 14 -8.99 1.69 6.10
C GLU A 14 -10.34 1.56 5.41
N CYS A 15 -10.62 2.41 4.42
CA CYS A 15 -11.84 2.39 3.62
C CYS A 15 -11.60 1.83 2.22
N HIS A 16 -10.50 2.25 1.57
CA HIS A 16 -10.26 1.96 0.16
C HIS A 16 -9.38 0.73 -0.09
N GLY A 17 -8.89 0.08 0.96
CA GLY A 17 -8.06 -1.11 0.89
C GLY A 17 -6.63 -0.84 0.44
N TRP A 18 -5.70 -1.69 0.88
CA TRP A 18 -4.33 -1.69 0.36
C TRP A 18 -4.24 -2.13 -1.10
N ASP A 19 -5.23 -2.91 -1.55
CA ASP A 19 -5.39 -3.37 -2.93
C ASP A 19 -6.07 -2.34 -3.85
N TYR A 20 -6.47 -1.18 -3.29
CA TYR A 20 -7.18 -0.09 -3.95
C TYR A 20 -8.61 -0.41 -4.38
N ARG A 21 -9.19 -1.54 -3.96
CA ARG A 21 -10.50 -2.02 -4.41
C ARG A 21 -11.59 -1.90 -3.35
N GLY A 22 -11.24 -1.65 -2.09
CA GLY A 22 -12.21 -1.51 -1.00
C GLY A 22 -13.12 -2.74 -0.94
N VAL A 23 -14.44 -2.52 -0.97
CA VAL A 23 -15.46 -3.58 -0.96
C VAL A 23 -15.36 -4.54 -2.15
N ASP A 24 -14.81 -4.11 -3.29
CA ASP A 24 -14.66 -4.96 -4.50
C ASP A 24 -13.37 -5.80 -4.47
N GLY A 25 -12.68 -5.85 -3.33
CA GLY A 25 -11.44 -6.58 -3.16
C GLY A 25 -11.28 -7.15 -1.75
N ALA A 26 -10.09 -7.01 -1.16
CA ALA A 26 -9.73 -7.64 0.11
C ALA A 26 -10.67 -7.30 1.27
N TYR A 27 -11.40 -6.17 1.20
CA TYR A 27 -12.34 -5.73 2.24
C TYR A 27 -13.80 -6.05 1.91
N GLY A 28 -14.06 -6.87 0.88
CA GLY A 28 -15.41 -7.25 0.47
C GLY A 28 -16.12 -8.21 1.41
N ASP A 29 -15.37 -9.11 2.06
CA ASP A 29 -15.94 -10.05 3.04
C ASP A 29 -16.45 -9.30 4.27
N THR A 30 -17.72 -9.52 4.63
CA THR A 30 -18.36 -8.89 5.80
C THR A 30 -17.76 -9.32 7.13
N SER A 31 -17.07 -10.46 7.19
CA SER A 31 -16.30 -10.91 8.35
C SER A 31 -14.94 -10.22 8.49
N ASN A 32 -14.46 -9.54 7.43
CA ASN A 32 -13.22 -8.79 7.48
C ASN A 32 -13.39 -7.59 8.44
N SER A 33 -12.48 -7.47 9.40
CA SER A 33 -12.52 -6.37 10.36
C SER A 33 -12.42 -4.99 9.72
N HIS A 34 -11.91 -4.86 8.49
CA HIS A 34 -11.84 -3.63 7.71
C HIS A 34 -13.00 -3.45 6.71
N HIS A 35 -14.03 -4.30 6.76
CA HIS A 35 -15.20 -4.14 5.90
C HIS A 35 -15.95 -2.83 6.19
N THR A 36 -16.01 -1.95 5.18
CA THR A 36 -16.73 -0.67 5.27
C THR A 36 -17.91 -0.58 4.30
N GLY A 37 -17.98 -1.44 3.28
CA GLY A 37 -18.92 -1.31 2.16
C GLY A 37 -18.56 -0.19 1.17
N LEU A 38 -17.43 0.49 1.35
CA LEU A 38 -16.99 1.59 0.49
C LEU A 38 -16.17 1.07 -0.70
N LYS A 39 -16.34 1.73 -1.86
CA LYS A 39 -15.57 1.43 -3.06
C LYS A 39 -14.09 1.79 -2.87
N GLY A 40 -13.22 1.04 -3.53
CA GLY A 40 -11.82 1.42 -3.66
C GLY A 40 -11.59 2.62 -4.57
N ILE A 41 -10.33 2.96 -4.79
CA ILE A 41 -9.92 4.09 -5.64
C ILE A 41 -9.67 3.70 -7.10
N ARG A 42 -9.71 2.41 -7.49
CA ARG A 42 -9.43 1.98 -8.89
C ARG A 42 -10.19 2.77 -9.95
N GLY A 43 -11.45 3.13 -9.69
CA GLY A 43 -12.28 3.92 -10.61
C GLY A 43 -11.83 5.38 -10.84
N ALA A 44 -10.91 5.88 -10.02
CA ALA A 44 -10.32 7.22 -10.17
C ALA A 44 -9.02 7.22 -11.01
N ALA A 45 -8.56 6.06 -11.49
CA ALA A 45 -7.39 6.00 -12.35
C ALA A 45 -7.62 6.81 -13.65
N GLY A 46 -6.68 7.70 -13.98
CA GLY A 46 -6.78 8.61 -15.12
C GLY A 46 -7.70 9.81 -14.92
N MET A 47 -8.39 9.93 -13.78
CA MET A 47 -9.24 11.08 -13.47
C MET A 47 -8.40 12.36 -13.30
N ASP A 48 -8.96 13.50 -13.65
CA ASP A 48 -8.33 14.80 -13.39
C ASP A 48 -8.00 14.97 -11.89
N PRO A 49 -6.72 15.22 -11.52
CA PRO A 49 -6.31 15.47 -10.15
C PRO A 49 -7.13 16.56 -9.45
N ALA A 50 -7.57 17.61 -10.16
CA ALA A 50 -8.38 18.67 -9.56
C ALA A 50 -9.74 18.16 -9.05
N LYS A 51 -10.36 17.22 -9.77
CA LYS A 51 -11.62 16.56 -9.33
C LYS A 51 -11.40 15.68 -8.11
N ILE A 52 -10.24 15.03 -8.02
CA ILE A 52 -9.88 14.23 -6.85
C ILE A 52 -9.66 15.13 -5.64
N VAL A 53 -8.94 16.25 -5.78
CA VAL A 53 -8.76 17.24 -4.69
C VAL A 53 -10.12 17.76 -4.21
N ALA A 54 -11.03 18.10 -5.12
CA ALA A 54 -12.38 18.52 -4.77
C ALA A 54 -13.13 17.44 -3.97
N SER A 55 -12.99 16.16 -4.34
CA SER A 55 -13.56 15.04 -3.58
C SER A 55 -12.96 14.88 -2.19
N LEU A 56 -11.65 15.10 -2.03
CA LEU A 56 -10.98 15.04 -0.73
C LEU A 56 -11.41 16.19 0.21
N LYS A 57 -11.68 17.38 -0.35
CA LYS A 57 -12.16 18.55 0.41
C LYS A 57 -13.69 18.56 0.63
N SER A 58 -14.43 17.69 -0.05
CA SER A 58 -15.90 17.59 0.09
C SER A 58 -16.32 17.10 1.48
N ALA A 59 -17.58 17.31 1.85
CA ALA A 59 -18.17 16.84 3.11
C ALA A 59 -18.06 15.31 3.32
N THR A 60 -17.83 14.52 2.26
CA THR A 60 -17.64 13.07 2.36
C THR A 60 -16.34 12.70 3.06
N HIS A 61 -15.25 13.44 2.81
CA HIS A 61 -13.94 13.20 3.44
C HIS A 61 -13.62 14.25 4.50
N GLY A 62 -13.89 15.51 4.21
CA GLY A 62 -13.75 16.63 5.13
C GLY A 62 -12.31 17.07 5.40
N TYR A 63 -11.35 16.73 4.53
CA TYR A 63 -9.98 17.21 4.70
C TYR A 63 -9.89 18.72 4.41
N THR A 64 -9.26 19.46 5.31
CA THR A 64 -9.10 20.92 5.20
C THR A 64 -7.64 21.31 4.96
N SER A 65 -7.42 22.56 4.59
CA SER A 65 -6.06 23.12 4.43
C SER A 65 -5.28 23.21 5.74
N ASP A 66 -5.94 23.10 6.90
CA ASP A 66 -5.27 23.01 8.21
C ASP A 66 -4.67 21.63 8.45
N MET A 67 -5.15 20.60 7.74
CA MET A 67 -4.68 19.22 7.86
C MET A 67 -3.59 18.87 6.83
N MET A 68 -3.69 19.44 5.64
CA MET A 68 -2.80 19.18 4.52
C MET A 68 -2.62 20.44 3.66
N THR A 69 -1.39 20.70 3.25
CA THR A 69 -1.04 21.72 2.26
C THR A 69 -1.62 21.38 0.88
N ASP A 70 -1.76 22.39 0.01
CA ASP A 70 -2.19 22.15 -1.37
C ASP A 70 -1.22 21.25 -2.14
N MET A 71 0.07 21.27 -1.80
CA MET A 71 1.06 20.34 -2.36
C MET A 71 0.74 18.89 -1.97
N GLU A 72 0.39 18.63 -0.72
CA GLU A 72 0.02 17.30 -0.25
C GLU A 72 -1.29 16.81 -0.88
N PHE A 73 -2.30 17.68 -1.02
CA PHE A 73 -3.51 17.36 -1.76
C PHE A 73 -3.21 16.97 -3.20
N ASN A 74 -2.37 17.74 -3.89
CA ASN A 74 -1.97 17.45 -5.26
C ASN A 74 -1.16 16.15 -5.37
N ASN A 75 -0.27 15.87 -4.43
CA ASN A 75 0.49 14.62 -4.40
C ASN A 75 -0.43 13.40 -4.20
N LEU A 76 -1.41 13.49 -3.30
CA LEU A 76 -2.41 12.43 -3.13
C LEU A 76 -3.28 12.27 -4.38
N ALA A 77 -3.74 13.38 -4.97
CA ALA A 77 -4.54 13.34 -6.19
C ALA A 77 -3.77 12.75 -7.38
N MET A 78 -2.48 13.06 -7.49
CA MET A 78 -1.59 12.45 -8.49
C MET A 78 -1.39 10.96 -8.24
N PHE A 79 -1.25 10.53 -6.98
CA PHE A 79 -1.21 9.12 -6.64
C PHE A 79 -2.52 8.41 -7.01
N VAL A 80 -3.67 8.97 -6.65
CA VAL A 80 -4.99 8.40 -6.96
C VAL A 80 -5.24 8.39 -8.46
N SER A 81 -4.85 9.42 -9.21
CA SER A 81 -5.06 9.44 -10.66
C SER A 81 -4.08 8.54 -11.42
N LYS A 82 -2.79 8.70 -11.16
CA LYS A 82 -1.70 8.16 -12.02
C LYS A 82 -0.75 7.22 -11.29
N GLY A 83 -0.83 7.17 -9.95
CA GLY A 83 0.11 6.42 -9.12
C GLY A 83 -0.36 5.03 -8.70
N GLN A 84 -1.60 4.64 -9.01
CA GLN A 84 -2.15 3.35 -8.67
C GLN A 84 -1.48 2.19 -9.43
N VAL A 85 -1.61 0.98 -8.87
CA VAL A 85 -1.20 -0.29 -9.49
C VAL A 85 -2.41 -1.20 -9.49
N ASP A 86 -2.66 -1.88 -10.60
CA ASP A 86 -3.64 -2.97 -10.61
C ASP A 86 -3.05 -4.21 -9.95
N MET A 87 -3.21 -4.31 -8.63
CA MET A 87 -2.59 -5.37 -7.84
C MET A 87 -3.11 -6.77 -8.19
N SER A 88 -4.31 -6.88 -8.78
CA SER A 88 -4.88 -8.16 -9.22
C SER A 88 -4.07 -8.83 -10.34
N LYS A 89 -3.26 -8.05 -11.07
CA LYS A 89 -2.38 -8.58 -12.11
C LYS A 89 -1.11 -9.23 -11.57
N ILE A 90 -0.72 -8.87 -10.35
CA ILE A 90 0.56 -9.24 -9.73
C ILE A 90 0.41 -10.03 -8.43
N ILE A 91 -0.81 -10.17 -7.92
CA ILE A 91 -1.15 -10.98 -6.74
C ILE A 91 -2.31 -11.92 -7.10
N ASP A 92 -2.19 -13.19 -6.75
CA ASP A 92 -3.24 -14.20 -6.82
C ASP A 92 -3.52 -14.78 -5.43
N GLY A 93 -4.73 -14.53 -4.91
CA GLY A 93 -5.03 -14.73 -3.49
C GLY A 93 -4.07 -13.94 -2.61
N LYS A 94 -3.12 -14.63 -1.97
CA LYS A 94 -2.01 -14.01 -1.23
C LYS A 94 -0.63 -14.21 -1.87
N MET A 95 -0.53 -14.94 -2.97
CA MET A 95 0.73 -15.21 -3.66
C MET A 95 1.13 -14.03 -4.55
N ILE A 96 2.35 -13.53 -4.39
CA ILE A 96 2.91 -12.49 -5.26
C ILE A 96 3.60 -13.13 -6.48
N LYS A 97 3.22 -12.71 -7.69
CA LYS A 97 3.68 -13.25 -8.99
C LYS A 97 5.02 -12.67 -9.43
N GLY A 98 6.04 -12.73 -8.57
CA GLY A 98 7.39 -12.24 -8.87
C GLY A 98 8.43 -13.34 -9.00
N ASP A 99 9.55 -13.00 -9.62
CA ASP A 99 10.76 -13.82 -9.66
C ASP A 99 11.47 -13.74 -8.30
N LYS A 100 11.37 -14.81 -7.51
CA LYS A 100 11.99 -14.90 -6.17
C LYS A 100 13.52 -14.89 -6.21
N VAL A 101 14.13 -15.38 -7.29
CA VAL A 101 15.59 -15.43 -7.44
C VAL A 101 16.12 -14.04 -7.74
N ARG A 102 15.52 -13.35 -8.72
CA ARG A 102 15.82 -11.94 -9.00
C ARG A 102 15.52 -11.06 -7.78
N GLY A 103 14.39 -11.31 -7.13
CA GLY A 103 13.96 -10.64 -5.91
C GLY A 103 14.94 -10.78 -4.74
N LYS A 104 15.55 -11.95 -4.56
CA LYS A 104 16.60 -12.18 -3.56
C LYS A 104 17.80 -11.26 -3.79
N ASN A 105 18.30 -11.20 -5.03
CA ASN A 105 19.44 -10.35 -5.36
C ASN A 105 19.13 -8.88 -5.10
N LEU A 106 17.95 -8.42 -5.53
CA LEU A 106 17.49 -7.04 -5.30
C LEU A 106 17.32 -6.74 -3.81
N TYR A 107 16.75 -7.67 -3.04
CA TYR A 107 16.56 -7.54 -1.59
C TYR A 107 17.90 -7.42 -0.86
N SER A 108 18.87 -8.27 -1.18
CA SER A 108 20.21 -8.21 -0.58
C SER A 108 20.91 -6.87 -0.86
N THR A 109 20.69 -6.28 -2.04
CA THR A 109 21.28 -4.98 -2.39
C THR A 109 20.57 -3.79 -1.73
N ILE A 110 19.23 -3.79 -1.69
CA ILE A 110 18.44 -2.60 -1.35
C ILE A 110 17.91 -2.65 0.07
N CYS A 111 17.50 -3.83 0.55
CA CYS A 111 16.68 -4.00 1.73
C CYS A 111 17.47 -4.54 2.93
N ALA A 112 18.36 -5.52 2.71
CA ALA A 112 19.05 -6.24 3.78
C ALA A 112 19.93 -5.34 4.67
N GLY A 113 20.44 -4.21 4.16
CA GLY A 113 21.19 -3.24 4.96
C GLY A 113 20.41 -2.74 6.18
N CYS A 114 19.10 -2.50 6.01
CA CYS A 114 18.20 -2.05 7.07
C CYS A 114 17.39 -3.20 7.70
N HIS A 115 16.90 -4.14 6.89
CA HIS A 115 15.99 -5.20 7.32
C HIS A 115 16.69 -6.51 7.73
N GLY A 116 17.98 -6.67 7.43
CA GLY A 116 18.73 -7.93 7.59
C GLY A 116 18.41 -8.93 6.47
N ASP A 117 19.31 -9.89 6.25
CA ASP A 117 19.12 -10.93 5.22
C ASP A 117 17.89 -11.81 5.49
N ASP A 118 17.50 -11.95 6.75
CA ASP A 118 16.34 -12.72 7.20
C ASP A 118 15.09 -11.86 7.41
N GLY A 119 15.18 -10.54 7.21
CA GLY A 119 14.06 -9.61 7.41
C GLY A 119 13.67 -9.35 8.87
N LYS A 120 14.54 -9.68 9.85
CA LYS A 120 14.27 -9.60 11.29
C LYS A 120 15.08 -8.55 12.04
N LYS A 121 15.85 -7.72 11.34
CA LYS A 121 16.75 -6.73 11.97
C LYS A 121 16.00 -5.62 12.69
N ILE A 122 14.85 -5.19 12.17
CA ILE A 122 13.99 -4.18 12.80
C ILE A 122 13.10 -4.86 13.85
N LYS A 123 13.13 -4.38 15.10
CA LYS A 123 12.43 -5.02 16.23
C LYS A 123 11.06 -4.40 16.55
N ASP A 124 10.80 -3.19 16.08
CA ASP A 124 9.54 -2.47 16.34
C ASP A 124 8.42 -2.83 15.34
N MET A 125 8.63 -3.85 14.51
CA MET A 125 7.66 -4.36 13.55
C MET A 125 7.73 -5.89 13.46
N PRO A 126 6.64 -6.55 13.01
CA PRO A 126 6.69 -7.97 12.65
C PRO A 126 7.74 -8.22 11.56
N PRO A 127 8.36 -9.41 11.53
CA PRO A 127 9.32 -9.77 10.51
C PRO A 127 8.75 -9.67 9.09
N LEU A 128 9.62 -9.33 8.12
CA LEU A 128 9.17 -9.09 6.75
C LEU A 128 8.48 -10.29 6.11
N GLY A 129 8.89 -11.51 6.48
CA GLY A 129 8.24 -12.74 6.05
C GLY A 129 6.77 -12.79 6.46
N GLU A 130 6.48 -12.42 7.71
CA GLU A 130 5.12 -12.36 8.24
C GLU A 130 4.30 -11.29 7.52
N VAL A 131 4.84 -10.08 7.39
CA VAL A 131 4.13 -8.97 6.72
C VAL A 131 3.80 -9.32 5.27
N ALA A 132 4.76 -9.87 4.52
CA ALA A 132 4.60 -10.21 3.10
C ALA A 132 3.61 -11.36 2.85
N LYS A 133 3.52 -12.33 3.76
CA LYS A 133 2.53 -13.41 3.68
C LYS A 133 1.16 -12.95 4.15
N ALA A 134 1.10 -12.17 5.23
CA ALA A 134 -0.16 -11.73 5.82
C ALA A 134 -0.89 -10.73 4.91
N ASN A 135 -0.17 -9.75 4.37
CA ASN A 135 -0.73 -8.64 3.61
C ASN A 135 0.16 -8.23 2.41
N PRO A 136 0.15 -9.01 1.31
CA PRO A 136 0.99 -8.76 0.14
C PRO A 136 0.71 -7.40 -0.53
N TRP A 137 -0.52 -6.90 -0.46
CA TRP A 137 -0.89 -5.59 -1.01
C TRP A 137 -0.20 -4.45 -0.25
N GLU A 138 -0.16 -4.53 1.08
CA GLU A 138 0.57 -3.56 1.91
C GLU A 138 2.07 -3.62 1.64
N THR A 139 2.65 -4.82 1.49
CA THR A 139 4.06 -5.02 1.18
C THR A 139 4.44 -4.32 -0.13
N ILE A 140 3.72 -4.57 -1.22
CA ILE A 140 3.98 -3.91 -2.50
C ILE A 140 3.74 -2.40 -2.39
N HIS A 141 2.70 -1.96 -1.69
CA HIS A 141 2.43 -0.54 -1.48
C HIS A 141 3.61 0.17 -0.78
N LYS A 142 4.14 -0.41 0.29
CA LYS A 142 5.24 0.17 1.06
C LYS A 142 6.57 0.12 0.31
N ILE A 143 6.88 -0.96 -0.40
CA ILE A 143 8.07 -1.00 -1.26
C ILE A 143 8.04 0.13 -2.28
N ARG A 144 6.86 0.36 -2.90
CA ARG A 144 6.72 1.42 -3.88
C ARG A 144 6.76 2.81 -3.26
N ASN A 145 6.03 3.05 -2.16
CA ASN A 145 5.74 4.39 -1.66
C ASN A 145 6.50 4.76 -0.36
N GLY A 146 7.31 3.86 0.18
CA GLY A 146 8.02 4.02 1.45
C GLY A 146 7.13 3.72 2.66
N GLN A 147 7.73 3.86 3.85
CA GLN A 147 7.01 3.75 5.12
C GLN A 147 6.91 5.14 5.77
N PRO A 148 5.69 5.67 6.01
CA PRO A 148 5.52 7.00 6.59
C PRO A 148 6.19 7.12 7.96
N GLY A 149 6.94 8.22 8.15
CA GLY A 149 7.65 8.50 9.41
C GLY A 149 8.96 7.74 9.59
N GLU A 150 9.33 6.85 8.66
CA GLU A 150 10.52 6.01 8.75
C GLU A 150 11.52 6.35 7.65
N LYS A 151 12.76 5.85 7.81
CA LYS A 151 13.83 6.00 6.81
C LYS A 151 13.70 5.05 5.61
N MET A 152 12.62 4.27 5.52
CA MET A 152 12.39 3.36 4.41
C MET A 152 11.96 4.16 3.16
N PRO A 153 12.81 4.23 2.12
CA PRO A 153 12.54 5.09 0.97
C PRO A 153 11.46 4.51 0.05
N ALA A 154 10.86 5.39 -0.75
CA ALA A 154 9.99 4.98 -1.85
C ALA A 154 10.81 4.51 -3.05
N LEU A 155 10.51 3.32 -3.59
CA LEU A 155 11.16 2.80 -4.79
C LEU A 155 10.36 3.04 -6.08
N ARG A 156 9.46 4.04 -6.11
CA ARG A 156 8.62 4.34 -7.29
C ARG A 156 9.41 4.65 -8.57
N ALA A 157 10.67 5.07 -8.45
CA ALA A 157 11.55 5.34 -9.58
C ALA A 157 11.98 4.05 -10.31
N LEU A 158 11.91 2.91 -9.63
CA LEU A 158 12.19 1.61 -10.21
C LEU A 158 10.95 1.06 -10.93
N PRO A 159 11.15 0.25 -11.99
CA PRO A 159 10.08 -0.51 -12.63
C PRO A 159 9.24 -1.33 -11.64
N LEU A 160 7.95 -1.53 -11.94
CA LEU A 160 7.04 -2.23 -11.03
C LEU A 160 7.50 -3.66 -10.72
N ASP A 161 8.05 -4.36 -11.70
CA ASP A 161 8.49 -5.75 -11.55
C ASP A 161 9.59 -5.90 -10.49
N VAL A 162 10.48 -4.91 -10.34
CA VAL A 162 11.46 -4.85 -9.23
C VAL A 162 10.75 -4.96 -7.87
N SER A 163 9.67 -4.20 -7.66
CA SER A 163 8.91 -4.26 -6.42
C SER A 163 8.20 -5.60 -6.23
N VAL A 164 7.69 -6.18 -7.33
CA VAL A 164 6.97 -7.46 -7.31
C VAL A 164 7.92 -8.60 -6.94
N ASP A 165 9.13 -8.61 -7.48
CA ASP A 165 10.12 -9.65 -7.18
C ASP A 165 10.66 -9.56 -5.76
N ILE A 166 11.00 -8.36 -5.30
CA ILE A 166 11.42 -8.15 -3.91
C ILE A 166 10.32 -8.65 -2.97
N ALA A 167 9.07 -8.28 -3.24
CA ALA A 167 7.95 -8.72 -2.43
C ALA A 167 7.72 -10.25 -2.50
N ALA A 168 7.86 -10.86 -3.68
CA ALA A 168 7.77 -12.31 -3.85
C ALA A 168 8.89 -13.04 -3.09
N HIS A 169 10.11 -12.52 -3.11
CA HIS A 169 11.20 -13.02 -2.28
C HIS A 169 10.92 -12.84 -0.79
N SER A 170 10.35 -11.69 -0.38
CA SER A 170 9.98 -11.46 1.02
C SER A 170 9.02 -12.53 1.56
N GLN A 171 8.15 -13.11 0.74
CA GLN A 171 7.29 -14.24 1.16
C GLN A 171 8.06 -15.54 1.48
N THR A 172 9.35 -15.62 1.13
CA THR A 172 10.22 -16.75 1.46
C THR A 172 11.03 -16.54 2.75
N LEU A 173 11.04 -15.32 3.28
CA LEU A 173 11.73 -14.97 4.52
C LEU A 173 11.03 -15.60 5.74
N PRO A 174 11.78 -15.85 6.83
CA PRO A 174 11.20 -16.34 8.06
C PRO A 174 10.24 -15.33 8.69
N GLU A 175 9.26 -15.87 9.40
CA GLU A 175 8.39 -15.15 10.33
C GLU A 175 9.08 -15.01 11.68
#